data_AF-A0A068T0J6-F1
#
_entry.id   AF-A0A068T0J6-F1
#
_cell.length_a   1.000
_cell.length_b   1.000
_cell.length_c   1.000
_cell.angle_alpha   90.00
_cell.angle_beta   90.00
_cell.angle_gamma   90.00
#
_symmetry.space_group_name_H-M   'P 1'
#
loop_
_entity.id
_entity.type
_entity.pdbx_description
1 polymer ?
#
loop_
_entity_poly.entity_id
_entity_poly.type
_entity_poly.pdbx_seq_one_letter_code
_entity_poly.pdbx_strand_id
1 'polypeptide(L)'
;MQAREFDTNVMTMHDVDVMREAVSMAVSSPETADVDPEAIARIVFWFYRRGLTDPEKLSDIAIYLTRSRAFFRSDSRPRRGHHLTGGVQNDVRVLLESIL
;
A
#
# COMPACT_ATOMS: atom_id res chain seq x y z
N MET A 1 30.43 -13.64 -6.51
CA MET A 1 29.22 -13.32 -7.28
C MET A 1 28.04 -13.41 -6.32
N GLN A 2 27.36 -12.29 -6.09
CA GLN A 2 26.24 -12.16 -5.16
C GLN A 2 25.04 -12.98 -5.66
N ALA A 3 24.51 -13.86 -4.83
CA ALA A 3 23.25 -14.55 -5.07
C ALA A 3 22.15 -13.80 -4.32
N ARG A 4 21.16 -13.34 -5.10
CA ARG A 4 19.94 -12.62 -4.72
C ARG A 4 19.41 -12.99 -3.34
N GLU A 5 19.37 -12.02 -2.44
CA GLU A 5 18.58 -12.08 -1.22
C GLU A 5 17.11 -12.28 -1.61
N PHE A 6 16.53 -13.40 -1.17
CA PHE A 6 15.09 -13.62 -1.23
C PHE A 6 14.45 -12.65 -0.23
N ASP A 7 14.16 -11.43 -0.68
CA ASP A 7 13.40 -10.44 0.08
C ASP A 7 11.92 -10.84 0.06
N THR A 8 11.65 -12.01 0.62
CA THR A 8 10.31 -12.43 1.02
C THR A 8 9.98 -11.49 2.15
N ASN A 9 9.13 -10.51 1.88
CA ASN A 9 8.70 -9.54 2.87
C ASN A 9 7.84 -10.31 3.89
N VAL A 10 8.49 -11.02 4.83
CA VAL A 10 7.84 -11.85 5.83
C VAL A 10 7.13 -10.89 6.79
N MET A 11 5.84 -10.72 6.56
CA MET A 11 5.00 -9.92 7.44
C MET A 11 4.64 -10.76 8.66
N THR A 12 4.95 -10.25 9.84
CA THR A 12 4.40 -10.78 11.08
C THR A 12 2.94 -10.33 11.23
N MET A 13 2.18 -10.97 12.12
CA MET A 13 0.82 -10.48 12.41
C MET A 13 0.83 -9.06 12.98
N HIS A 14 1.87 -8.70 13.74
CA HIS A 14 2.03 -7.35 14.24
C HIS A 14 2.11 -6.33 13.09
N ASP A 15 2.81 -6.67 12.01
CA ASP A 15 2.93 -5.81 10.84
C ASP A 15 1.59 -5.63 10.11
N VAL A 16 0.80 -6.71 10.06
CA VAL A 16 -0.55 -6.67 9.50
C VAL A 16 -1.45 -5.78 10.37
N ASP A 17 -1.39 -5.92 11.69
CA ASP A 17 -2.18 -5.12 12.63
C ASP A 17 -1.86 -3.62 12.51
N VAL A 18 -0.57 -3.27 12.44
CA VAL A 18 -0.09 -1.88 12.25
C VAL A 18 -0.65 -1.28 10.96
N MET A 19 -0.54 -2.01 9.84
CA MET A 19 -1.06 -1.51 8.57
C MET A 19 -2.59 -1.44 8.56
N ARG A 20 -3.27 -2.42 9.17
CA ARG A 20 -4.74 -2.45 9.26
C ARG A 20 -5.25 -1.26 10.07
N GLU A 21 -4.60 -0.95 11.18
CA GLU A 21 -4.91 0.21 12.02
C GLU A 21 -4.75 1.51 11.22
N ALA A 22 -3.62 1.68 10.53
CA ALA A 22 -3.36 2.84 9.67
C ALA A 22 -4.41 3.01 8.56
N VAL A 23 -4.77 1.92 7.86
CA VAL A 23 -5.80 1.95 6.81
C VAL A 23 -7.16 2.28 7.40
N SER A 24 -7.52 1.71 8.55
CA SER A 24 -8.78 1.98 9.24
C SER A 24 -8.93 3.46 9.61
N MET A 25 -7.87 4.06 10.17
CA MET A 25 -7.84 5.49 10.51
C MET A 25 -7.96 6.36 9.26
N ALA A 26 -7.21 6.03 8.20
CA ALA A 26 -7.25 6.78 6.95
C ALA A 26 -8.63 6.71 6.29
N VAL A 27 -9.20 5.51 6.10
CA VAL A 27 -10.54 5.32 5.49
C VAL A 27 -11.65 6.00 6.30
N SER A 28 -11.52 6.04 7.62
CA SER A 28 -12.48 6.73 8.50
C SER A 28 -12.37 8.25 8.44
N SER A 29 -11.33 8.80 7.79
CA SER A 29 -11.16 10.23 7.62
C SER A 29 -12.19 10.78 6.62
N PRO A 30 -12.93 11.86 6.97
CA PRO A 30 -13.79 12.56 6.02
C PRO A 30 -13.04 13.06 4.78
N GLU A 31 -11.72 13.27 4.90
CA GLU A 31 -10.88 13.78 3.81
C GLU A 31 -10.64 12.76 2.69
N THR A 32 -10.88 11.48 2.94
CA THR A 32 -10.68 10.39 1.99
C THR A 32 -11.99 9.65 1.67
N ALA A 33 -13.15 10.24 1.98
CA ALA A 33 -14.46 9.61 1.79
C ALA A 33 -14.73 9.16 0.34
N ASP A 34 -14.20 9.91 -0.64
CA ASP A 34 -14.35 9.61 -2.08
C ASP A 34 -13.16 8.84 -2.67
N VAL A 35 -12.22 8.38 -1.84
CA VAL A 35 -11.00 7.68 -2.26
C VAL A 35 -11.19 6.18 -2.13
N ASP A 36 -10.76 5.43 -3.15
CA ASP A 36 -10.74 3.97 -3.12
C ASP A 36 -9.87 3.45 -1.95
N PRO A 37 -10.42 2.63 -1.04
CA PRO A 37 -9.66 2.01 0.05
C PRO A 37 -8.44 1.23 -0.42
N GLU A 38 -8.46 0.63 -1.62
CA GLU A 38 -7.29 -0.06 -2.17
C GLU A 38 -6.13 0.92 -2.43
N ALA A 39 -6.43 2.13 -2.89
CA ALA A 39 -5.42 3.17 -3.10
C ALA A 39 -4.76 3.61 -1.78
N ILE A 40 -5.56 3.72 -0.71
CA ILE A 40 -5.08 4.03 0.65
C ILE A 40 -4.15 2.92 1.14
N ALA A 41 -4.58 1.65 1.04
CA ALA A 41 -3.81 0.50 1.46
C ALA A 41 -2.45 0.40 0.72
N ARG A 42 -2.41 0.72 -0.57
CA ARG A 42 -1.15 0.75 -1.34
C ARG A 42 -0.18 1.80 -0.82
N ILE A 43 -0.66 2.99 -0.45
CA ILE A 43 0.19 4.04 0.10
C ILE A 43 0.74 3.60 1.47
N VAL A 44 -0.11 3.10 2.35
CA VAL A 44 0.28 2.57 3.66
C VAL A 44 1.35 1.49 3.52
N PHE A 45 1.10 0.47 2.69
CA PHE A 45 2.07 -0.60 2.45
C PHE A 45 3.40 -0.09 1.92
N TRP A 46 3.39 0.89 1.00
CA TRP A 46 4.60 1.42 0.40
C TRP A 46 5.49 2.16 1.41
N PHE A 47 4.90 2.92 2.34
CA PHE A 47 5.64 3.61 3.39
C PHE A 47 6.03 2.68 4.55
N TYR A 48 5.18 1.70 4.87
CA TYR A 48 5.53 0.64 5.81
C TYR A 48 6.80 -0.10 5.37
N ARG A 49 6.87 -0.52 4.11
CA ARG A 49 8.07 -1.15 3.53
C ARG A 49 9.33 -0.28 3.54
N ARG A 50 9.19 1.03 3.73
CA ARG A 50 10.32 1.97 3.86
C ARG A 50 10.71 2.23 5.31
N GLY A 51 10.11 1.51 6.25
CA GLY A 51 10.41 1.59 7.68
C GLY A 51 9.52 2.52 8.48
N LEU A 52 8.44 3.07 7.89
CA LEU A 52 7.46 3.82 8.67
C LEU A 52 6.48 2.84 9.34
N THR A 53 6.69 2.55 10.62
CA THR A 53 5.91 1.53 11.35
C THR A 53 4.90 2.12 12.34
N ASP A 54 4.78 3.44 12.41
CA ASP A 54 3.83 4.15 13.28
C ASP A 54 2.47 4.25 12.56
N PRO A 55 1.40 3.61 13.07
CA PRO A 55 0.09 3.59 12.42
C PRO A 55 -0.48 4.99 12.17
N GLU A 56 -0.31 5.93 13.11
CA GLU A 56 -0.85 7.29 12.98
C GLU A 56 -0.15 8.03 11.84
N LYS A 57 1.18 7.96 11.79
CA LYS A 57 1.96 8.59 10.70
C LYS A 57 1.69 7.95 9.34
N LEU A 58 1.47 6.64 9.30
CA LEU A 58 1.07 5.92 8.08
C LEU A 58 -0.30 6.39 7.58
N SER A 59 -1.24 6.61 8.49
CA SER A 59 -2.56 7.18 8.18
C SER A 59 -2.42 8.61 7.64
N ASP A 60 -1.70 9.48 8.36
CA ASP A 60 -1.53 10.88 7.98
C ASP A 60 -0.92 11.04 6.58
N ILE A 61 0.11 10.25 6.26
CA ILE A 61 0.73 10.31 4.93
C ILE A 61 -0.20 9.77 3.84
N ALA A 62 -1.01 8.76 4.14
CA ALA A 62 -2.01 8.25 3.21
C ALA A 62 -3.10 9.29 2.93
N ILE A 63 -3.63 9.95 3.96
CA ILE A 63 -4.60 11.05 3.83
C ILE A 63 -3.97 12.19 3.01
N TYR A 64 -2.76 12.60 3.35
CA TYR A 64 -2.08 13.69 2.66
C TYR A 64 -1.86 13.39 1.16
N LEU A 65 -1.35 12.20 0.84
CA LEU A 65 -1.01 11.84 -0.55
C LEU A 65 -2.23 11.55 -1.41
N THR A 66 -3.31 11.02 -0.82
CA THR A 66 -4.55 10.77 -1.57
C THR A 66 -5.24 12.07 -2.01
N ARG A 67 -5.11 13.13 -1.21
CA ARG A 67 -5.56 14.49 -1.58
C ARG A 67 -4.64 15.16 -2.61
N SER A 68 -3.38 14.73 -2.70
CA SER A 68 -2.45 15.27 -3.66
C SER A 68 -2.68 14.66 -5.04
N ARG A 69 -3.30 15.45 -5.93
CA ARG A 69 -3.56 15.12 -7.34
C ARG A 69 -2.31 14.69 -8.14
N ALA A 70 -1.10 14.89 -7.58
CA ALA A 70 0.18 14.47 -8.14
C ALA A 70 0.41 12.95 -8.03
N PHE A 71 -0.15 12.27 -7.02
CA PHE A 71 0.16 10.87 -6.76
C PHE A 71 -0.51 9.91 -7.75
N PHE A 72 -1.73 10.22 -8.19
CA PHE A 72 -2.51 9.36 -9.09
C PHE A 72 -2.32 9.64 -10.58
N ARG A 73 -1.55 10.66 -10.97
CA ARG A 73 -1.34 11.02 -12.39
C ARG A 73 -0.34 10.12 -13.14
N SER A 74 0.32 9.17 -12.49
CA SER A 74 1.35 8.33 -13.13
C SER A 74 0.88 6.95 -13.61
N ASP A 75 -0.34 6.51 -13.28
CA ASP A 75 -0.83 5.17 -13.68
C ASP A 75 -1.63 5.16 -15.00
N SER A 76 -1.77 6.32 -15.66
CA SER A 76 -2.43 6.46 -16.96
C SER A 76 -1.48 6.20 -18.15
N ARG A 77 -0.68 5.12 -18.12
CA ARG A 77 -0.02 4.63 -19.34
C ARG A 77 -0.83 3.43 -19.87
N PRO A 78 -1.40 3.51 -21.08
CA PRO A 78 -2.03 2.35 -21.67
C PRO A 78 -1.00 1.24 -21.82
N ARG A 79 -1.35 0.05 -21.33
CA ARG A 79 -0.63 -1.21 -21.51
C ARG A 79 -0.27 -1.40 -22.99
N ARG A 80 0.94 -1.01 -23.39
CA ARG A 80 1.61 -1.62 -24.55
C ARG A 80 2.40 -2.79 -24.03
N GLY A 81 2.12 -3.95 -24.61
CA GLY A 81 2.64 -5.22 -24.16
C GLY A 81 4.16 -5.21 -24.04
N HIS A 82 4.64 -5.66 -22.89
CA HIS A 82 5.78 -6.54 -22.84
C HIS A 82 5.68 -7.34 -21.55
N HIS A 83 5.61 -8.66 -21.76
CA HIS A 83 5.80 -9.73 -20.80
C HIS A 83 6.92 -9.39 -19.81
N LEU A 84 6.65 -9.50 -18.50
CA LEU A 84 7.52 -10.03 -17.42
C LEU A 84 7.04 -9.58 -16.01
N THR A 85 6.98 -10.56 -15.09
CA THR A 85 6.87 -10.50 -13.60
C THR A 85 5.50 -10.25 -12.93
N GLY A 86 4.81 -11.35 -12.63
CA GLY A 86 3.57 -11.42 -11.84
C GLY A 86 3.77 -11.77 -10.36
N GLY A 87 4.51 -10.95 -9.60
CA GLY A 87 4.67 -11.13 -8.15
C GLY A 87 3.78 -10.18 -7.33
N VAL A 88 3.92 -8.87 -7.55
CA VAL A 88 3.36 -7.83 -6.67
C VAL A 88 1.82 -7.75 -6.67
N GLN A 89 1.17 -8.15 -7.76
CA GLN A 89 -0.30 -8.10 -7.87
C GLN A 89 -1.01 -9.19 -7.06
N ASN A 90 -0.34 -10.30 -6.77
CA ASN A 90 -0.93 -11.38 -5.96
C ASN A 90 -0.88 -11.04 -4.47
N ASP A 91 0.23 -10.47 -4.00
CA ASP A 91 0.42 -10.17 -2.58
C ASP A 91 -0.60 -9.13 -2.07
N VAL A 92 -0.94 -8.14 -2.91
CA VAL A 92 -1.95 -7.11 -2.58
C VAL A 92 -3.36 -7.71 -2.51
N ARG A 93 -3.70 -8.66 -3.39
CA ARG A 93 -5.00 -9.36 -3.33
C ARG A 93 -5.15 -10.21 -2.07
N VAL A 94 -4.11 -10.96 -1.70
CA VAL A 94 -4.11 -11.80 -0.50
C VAL A 94 -4.22 -10.96 0.77
N LEU A 95 -3.57 -9.79 0.80
CA LEU A 95 -3.69 -8.83 1.89
C LEU A 95 -5.11 -8.25 1.99
N LEU A 96 -5.75 -7.93 0.86
CA LEU A 96 -7.13 -7.41 0.82
C LEU A 96 -8.17 -8.43 1.31
N GLU A 97 -8.02 -9.70 0.95
CA GLU A 97 -8.91 -10.80 1.42
C GLU A 97 -8.76 -11.09 2.92
N SER A 98 -7.67 -10.64 3.54
CA SER A 98 -7.44 -10.79 4.98
C SER A 98 -7.93 -9.59 5.80
N ILE A 99 -8.21 -8.46 5.14
CA ILE A 99 -8.60 -7.19 5.77
C ILE A 99 -10.11 -6.92 5.67
N LEU A 100 -10.75 -7.37 4.57
CA LEU A 100 -12.20 -7.29 4.33
C LEU A 100 -12.95 -8.47 4.96
#